data_AF-W8YCT2-F1
#
_entry.id   AF-W8YCT2-F1
#
_cell.length_a   1.000
_cell.length_b   1.000
_cell.length_c   1.000
_cell.angle_alpha   90.00
_cell.angle_beta   90.00
_cell.angle_gamma   90.00
#
_symmetry.space_group_name_H-M   'P 1'
#
loop_
_entity.id
_entity.type
_entity.pdbx_description
1 polymer ?
#
loop_
_entity_poly.entity_id
_entity_poly.type
_entity_poly.pdbx_seq_one_letter_code
_entity_poly.pdbx_strand_id
1 'polypeptide(L)' 'MKTLKEIGFLQIGMTLVDYKGNEGTITGITYIEGFCYGVEFDNEKERMQMWDWNRLRDDVYVKDGTYTE' A
#
# COMPACT_ATOMS: atom_id res chain seq x y z
N MET A 1 -5.20 3.17 -13.87
CA MET A 1 -4.48 3.27 -12.59
C MET A 1 -4.91 4.58 -11.96
N LYS A 2 -5.24 4.56 -10.67
CA LYS A 2 -5.47 5.78 -9.87
C LYS A 2 -4.30 5.97 -8.91
N THR A 3 -4.03 7.19 -8.47
CA THR A 3 -3.05 7.40 -7.40
C THR A 3 -3.58 6.80 -6.11
N LEU A 4 -2.69 6.28 -5.26
CA LEU A 4 -3.09 5.74 -3.96
C LEU A 4 -3.69 6.82 -3.05
N LYS A 5 -3.31 8.09 -3.24
CA LYS A 5 -3.94 9.23 -2.55
C LYS A 5 -5.40 9.42 -2.96
N GLU A 6 -5.72 9.27 -4.24
CA GLU A 6 -7.12 9.33 -4.71
C GLU A 6 -7.95 8.15 -4.21
N ILE A 7 -7.35 6.96 -4.11
CA ILE A 7 -8.01 5.80 -3.52
C ILE A 7 -8.28 6.02 -2.03
N GLY A 8 -7.31 6.55 -1.28
CA GLY A 8 -7.49 6.97 0.11
C GLY A 8 -7.58 5.85 1.14
N PHE A 9 -7.38 4.59 0.75
CA PHE A 9 -7.33 3.45 1.67
C PHE A 9 -6.35 2.36 1.19
N LEU A 10 -6.07 1.41 2.08
CA LEU A 10 -5.31 0.20 1.78
C LEU A 10 -6.20 -1.02 2.00
N GLN A 11 -5.99 -2.05 1.18
CA GLN A 11 -6.71 -3.32 1.24
C GLN A 11 -5.75 -4.44 0.85
N ILE A 12 -5.89 -5.60 1.50
CA ILE A 12 -5.18 -6.82 1.10
C ILE A 12 -5.61 -7.22 -0.31
N GLY A 13 -4.64 -7.52 -1.17
CA GLY A 13 -4.82 -7.84 -2.59
C GLY A 13 -4.56 -6.66 -3.54
N MET A 14 -4.43 -5.43 -3.02
CA MET A 14 -4.07 -4.28 -3.85
C MET A 14 -2.65 -4.41 -4.36
N THR A 15 -2.44 -4.17 -5.66
CA THR A 15 -1.10 -4.02 -6.23
C THR A 15 -0.76 -2.54 -6.33
N LEU A 16 0.25 -2.12 -5.57
CA LEU A 16 0.83 -0.78 -5.64
C LEU A 16 1.96 -0.75 -6.66
N VAL A 17 2.11 0.39 -7.32
CA VAL A 17 3.22 0.66 -8.25
C VAL A 17 3.96 1.91 -7.79
N ASP A 18 5.26 1.79 -7.54
CA ASP A 18 6.10 2.90 -7.08
C ASP A 18 6.55 3.82 -8.23
N TYR A 19 7.23 4.92 -7.89
CA TYR A 19 7.75 5.90 -8.85
C TYR A 19 8.79 5.36 -9.84
N LYS A 20 9.37 4.18 -9.58
CA LYS A 20 10.29 3.46 -10.46
C LYS A 20 9.59 2.42 -11.33
N GLY A 21 8.29 2.22 -11.13
CA GLY A 21 7.51 1.19 -11.82
C GLY A 21 7.60 -0.19 -11.17
N ASN A 22 8.16 -0.31 -9.95
CA ASN A 22 8.14 -1.58 -9.23
C ASN A 22 6.73 -1.85 -8.72
N GLU A 23 6.25 -3.08 -8.88
CA GLU A 23 4.97 -3.52 -8.35
C GLU A 23 5.17 -4.23 -7.01
N GLY A 24 4.21 -4.08 -6.09
CA GLY A 24 4.14 -4.86 -4.86
C GLY A 24 2.69 -5.07 -4.44
N THR A 25 2.32 -6.31 -4.13
CA THR A 25 0.95 -6.66 -3.74
C THR A 25 0.82 -6.70 -2.23
N ILE A 26 -0.15 -5.98 -1.66
CA ILE A 26 -0.41 -5.97 -0.23
C ILE A 26 -0.92 -7.36 0.19
N THR A 27 -0.19 -8.04 1.06
CA THR A 27 -0.56 -9.35 1.60
C THR A 27 -0.99 -9.30 3.05
N GLY A 28 -0.69 -8.21 3.76
CA GLY A 28 -1.05 -8.03 5.16
C GLY A 28 -1.14 -6.56 5.55
N ILE A 29 -2.08 -6.24 6.44
CA ILE A 29 -2.23 -4.93 7.06
C ILE A 29 -2.44 -5.15 8.56
N THR A 30 -1.57 -4.57 9.38
CA THR A 30 -1.63 -4.68 10.84
C THR A 30 -1.72 -3.29 11.44
N TYR A 31 -2.75 -3.03 12.23
CA TYR A 31 -2.80 -1.79 13.02
C TYR A 31 -1.94 -1.95 14.28
N ILE A 32 -1.01 -1.01 14.48
CA ILE A 32 -0.15 -0.95 15.68
C ILE A 32 -0.69 0.20 16.54
N GLU A 33 -1.30 -0.14 17.67
CA GLU A 33 -1.91 0.82 18.58
C GLU A 33 -0.91 1.90 19.03
N GLY A 34 -1.30 3.16 18.87
CA GLY A 34 -0.46 4.32 19.22
C GLY A 34 0.62 4.70 18.20
N PHE A 35 0.74 3.99 17.06
CA PHE A 35 1.72 4.27 16.01
C PHE A 35 1.09 4.51 14.64
N CYS A 36 0.88 3.45 13.86
CA CYS A 36 0.43 3.52 12.48
C CYS A 36 0.02 2.13 11.98
N TYR A 37 -0.26 2.00 10.68
CA TYR A 37 -0.45 0.71 10.02
C TYR A 37 0.90 0.15 9.56
N GLY A 38 1.16 -1.12 9.83
CA GLY A 38 2.19 -1.90 9.16
C GLY A 38 1.61 -2.59 7.93
N VAL A 39 2.29 -2.48 6.79
CA VAL A 39 1.84 -3.03 5.49
C VAL A 39 2.87 -4.01 4.99
N GLU A 40 2.42 -5.21 4.67
CA GLU A 40 3.24 -6.29 4.12
C GLU A 40 3.01 -6.39 2.61
N PHE A 41 4.10 -6.58 1.86
CA PHE A 41 4.07 -6.77 0.42
C PHE A 41 4.60 -8.15 0.05
N ASP A 42 3.97 -8.79 -0.94
CA ASP A 42 4.43 -10.01 -1.61
C ASP A 42 4.77 -11.19 -0.69
N ASN A 43 4.07 -11.29 0.46
CA ASN A 43 4.29 -12.27 1.53
C ASN A 43 5.67 -12.15 2.23
N GLU A 44 6.39 -11.05 2.07
CA GLU A 44 7.66 -10.80 2.75
C GLU A 44 7.42 -10.19 4.15
N LYS A 45 7.00 -11.05 5.10
CA LYS A 45 6.71 -10.66 6.50
C LYS A 45 7.83 -9.90 7.20
N GLU A 46 9.08 -10.22 6.90
CA GLU A 46 10.26 -9.57 7.49
C GLU A 46 10.47 -8.13 6.97
N ARG A 47 9.72 -7.71 5.95
CA ARG A 47 9.81 -6.39 5.33
C ARG A 47 8.52 -5.58 5.45
N MET A 48 7.78 -5.77 6.55
CA MET A 48 6.63 -4.92 6.87
C MET A 48 7.06 -3.44 6.87
N GLN A 49 6.38 -2.63 6.06
CA GLN A 49 6.62 -1.20 5.94
C GLN A 49 5.66 -0.44 6.87
N MET A 50 6.19 0.45 7.69
CA MET A 50 5.36 1.39 8.43
C MET A 50 4.73 2.38 7.45
N TRP A 51 3.40 2.43 7.44
CA TRP A 51 2.64 3.25 6.52
C TRP A 51 2.30 4.59 7.12
N ASP A 52 2.73 5.65 6.44
CA ASP A 52 2.46 7.03 6.80
C ASP A 52 1.86 7.77 5.60
N TRP A 53 0.56 8.04 5.69
CA TRP A 53 -0.18 8.78 4.68
C TRP A 53 0.33 10.22 4.46
N ASN A 54 0.95 10.84 5.47
CA ASN A 54 1.52 12.19 5.33
C ASN A 54 2.82 12.19 4.51
N ARG A 55 3.49 11.04 4.44
CA ARG A 55 4.73 10.84 3.67
C ARG A 55 4.51 10.10 2.36
N LEU A 56 3.26 9.73 2.04
CA LEU A 56 2.92 9.11 0.78
C LEU A 56 3.23 10.07 -0.37
N ARG A 57 4.00 9.59 -1.35
CA ARG A 57 4.29 10.35 -2.57
C ARG A 57 3.07 10.37 -3.48
N ASP A 58 2.93 11.43 -4.28
CA ASP A 58 1.83 11.57 -5.24
C ASP A 58 1.92 10.60 -6.43
N ASP A 59 3.12 10.03 -6.66
CA ASP A 59 3.44 9.14 -7.77
C ASP A 59 3.42 7.64 -7.37
N VAL A 60 2.70 7.29 -6.31
CA VAL A 60 2.35 5.89 -5.99
C VAL A 60 0.96 5.60 -6.55
N TYR A 61 0.88 4.57 -7.37
CA TYR A 61 -0.35 4.20 -8.07
C TYR A 61 -0.91 2.87 -7.59
N VAL A 62 -2.19 2.66 -7.84
CA VAL A 62 -2.87 1.39 -7.64
C VAL A 62 -3.29 0.82 -8.99
N LYS A 63 -3.02 -0.46 -9.20
CA LYS A 63 -3.44 -1.21 -10.39
C LYS A 63 -4.96 -1.41 -10.36
N ASP A 64 -5.63 -1.04 -11.44
CA ASP A 64 -7.10 -1.16 -11.52
C ASP A 64 -7.52 -2.64 -11.41
N GLY A 65 -8.66 -2.89 -10.76
CA GLY A 65 -9.18 -4.25 -10.55
C GLY A 65 -8.51 -5.03 -9.41
N THR A 66 -7.56 -4.43 -8.69
CA THR A 66 -6.93 -5.04 -7.50
C THR A 66 -7.51 -4.53 -6.17
N TYR A 67 -8.52 -3.67 -6.24
CA TYR A 67 -9.22 -3.11 -5.07
C TYR A 67 -10.73 -3.08 -5.33
N THR A 68 -11.48 -3.00 -4.24
CA THR A 68 -12.93 -2.81 -4.24
C THR A 68 -13.24 -1.56 -3.42
N GLU A 69 -13.85 -0.55 -4.06
CA GLU A 69 -14.33 0.69 -3.41
C GLU A 69 -15.45 0.42 -2.39
#